data_AF-E3T6H5-F1
#
_entry.id   AF-E3T6H5-F1
#
_cell.length_a   1.000
_cell.length_b   1.000
_cell.length_c   1.000
_cell.angle_alpha   90.00
_cell.angle_beta   90.00
_cell.angle_gamma   90.00
#
_symmetry.space_group_name_H-M   'P 1'
#
loop_
_entity.id
_entity.type
_entity.pdbx_description
1 polymer ?
#
loop_
_entity_poly.entity_id
_entity_poly.type
_entity_poly.pdbx_seq_one_letter_code
_entity_poly.pdbx_strand_id
1 'polypeptide(L)'
;MGLVCSALSFCSAAWILPEANQRFRVETAGRPIPRGVNELSLSALRSWRITRAAAGAQPEESLRLAYMYHLRLALSLTPLLFGLFALGLSARCAYWHPVIVAAMLPGLYLGYYWLLAETRIAALTSSLSPLTATWLPNLLTAVLAAALWPRAAQRSAST
;
A
#
# COMPACT_ATOMS: atom_id res chain seq x y z
N MET A 1 -5.57 17.27 -6.07
CA MET A 1 -5.26 16.13 -6.96
C MET A 1 -4.88 14.86 -6.22
N GLY A 2 -3.94 14.88 -5.25
CA GLY A 2 -3.52 13.65 -4.54
C GLY A 2 -4.66 12.83 -3.92
N LEU A 3 -5.59 13.46 -3.19
CA LEU A 3 -6.76 12.78 -2.59
C LEU A 3 -7.65 12.10 -3.63
N VAL A 4 -7.91 12.76 -4.76
CA VAL A 4 -8.72 12.18 -5.85
C VAL A 4 -8.00 10.98 -6.46
N CYS A 5 -6.69 11.10 -6.69
CA CYS A 5 -5.88 10.00 -7.21
C CYS A 5 -5.87 8.81 -6.23
N SER A 6 -5.69 9.05 -4.93
CA SER A 6 -5.78 8.01 -3.89
C SER A 6 -7.16 7.37 -3.81
N ALA A 7 -8.24 8.15 -3.91
CA ALA A 7 -9.60 7.62 -3.93
C ALA A 7 -9.86 6.75 -5.17
N LEU A 8 -9.42 7.20 -6.35
CA LEU A 8 -9.52 6.42 -7.59
C LEU A 8 -8.68 5.14 -7.53
N SER A 9 -7.45 5.22 -6.99
CA SER A 9 -6.61 4.04 -6.76
C SER A 9 -7.27 3.07 -5.78
N PHE A 10 -7.86 3.56 -4.68
CA PHE A 10 -8.61 2.76 -3.71
C PHE A 10 -9.78 2.05 -4.39
N CYS A 11 -10.63 2.78 -5.13
CA CYS A 11 -11.76 2.21 -5.86
C CYS A 11 -11.30 1.15 -6.88
N SER A 12 -10.22 1.43 -7.59
CA SER A 12 -9.66 0.51 -8.59
C SER A 12 -9.15 -0.78 -7.93
N ALA A 13 -8.38 -0.66 -6.84
CA ALA A 13 -7.82 -1.80 -6.13
C ALA A 13 -8.85 -2.65 -5.38
N ALA A 14 -9.88 -2.00 -4.83
CA ALA A 14 -10.86 -2.69 -3.98
C ALA A 14 -11.98 -3.39 -4.78
N TRP A 15 -12.37 -2.87 -5.95
CA TRP A 15 -13.49 -3.41 -6.73
C TRP A 15 -13.16 -3.73 -8.19
N ILE A 16 -12.42 -2.87 -8.90
CA ILE A 16 -12.24 -3.03 -10.36
C ILE A 16 -11.21 -4.13 -10.67
N LEU A 17 -10.03 -4.06 -10.04
CA LEU A 17 -8.93 -4.99 -10.27
C LEU A 17 -9.29 -6.46 -9.98
N PRO A 18 -10.00 -6.80 -8.88
CA PRO A 18 -10.41 -8.19 -8.64
C PRO A 18 -11.28 -8.77 -9.77
N GLU A 19 -12.25 -8.02 -10.27
CA GLU A 19 -13.12 -8.46 -11.38
C GLU A 19 -12.38 -8.53 -12.71
N ALA A 20 -11.52 -7.54 -13.00
CA ALA A 20 -10.70 -7.53 -14.20
C ALA A 20 -9.75 -8.74 -14.24
N ASN A 21 -9.09 -9.05 -13.11
CA ASN A 21 -8.21 -10.22 -13.00
C ASN A 21 -8.98 -11.53 -13.22
N GLN A 22 -10.20 -11.63 -12.70
CA GLN A 22 -11.03 -12.83 -12.89
C GLN A 22 -11.42 -13.02 -14.36
N ARG A 23 -11.88 -11.95 -15.02
CA ARG A 23 -12.25 -12.00 -16.43
C ARG A 23 -11.06 -12.41 -17.29
N PHE A 24 -9.90 -11.79 -17.09
CA PHE A 24 -8.67 -12.13 -17.79
C PHE A 24 -8.30 -13.61 -17.65
N ARG A 25 -8.40 -14.18 -16.43
CA ARG A 25 -8.11 -15.60 -16.19
C ARG A 25 -9.07 -16.52 -16.94
N VAL A 26 -10.38 -16.25 -16.86
CA VAL A 26 -11.41 -17.06 -17.52
C VAL A 26 -11.25 -17.01 -19.05
N GLU A 27 -11.00 -15.82 -19.60
CA GLU A 27 -10.76 -15.63 -21.04
C GLU A 27 -9.51 -16.38 -21.51
N THR A 28 -8.41 -16.25 -20.78
CA THR A 28 -7.13 -16.89 -21.14
C THR A 28 -7.22 -18.43 -21.05
N ALA A 29 -7.96 -18.96 -20.07
CA ALA A 29 -8.08 -20.41 -19.89
C ALA A 29 -9.18 -21.06 -20.75
N GLY A 30 -10.07 -20.26 -21.35
CA GLY A 30 -11.22 -20.76 -22.12
C GLY A 30 -12.22 -21.59 -21.30
N ARG A 31 -12.17 -21.49 -19.96
CA ARG A 31 -13.05 -22.25 -19.05
C ARG A 31 -13.31 -21.48 -17.75
N PRO A 32 -14.40 -21.79 -17.02
CA PRO A 32 -14.64 -21.20 -15.71
C PRO A 32 -13.52 -21.58 -14.75
N ILE A 33 -12.93 -20.58 -14.07
CA ILE A 33 -11.92 -20.80 -13.03
C ILE A 33 -12.44 -20.27 -11.69
N PRO A 34 -12.34 -21.04 -10.59
CA PRO A 34 -12.66 -20.54 -9.26
C PRO A 34 -11.83 -19.31 -8.90
N ARG A 35 -12.46 -18.35 -8.22
CA ARG A 35 -11.80 -17.14 -7.76
C ARG A 35 -10.69 -17.46 -6.76
N GLY A 36 -9.49 -17.00 -7.06
CA GLY A 36 -8.37 -16.96 -6.13
C GLY A 36 -8.44 -15.75 -5.20
N VAL A 37 -7.58 -15.75 -4.19
CA VAL A 37 -7.49 -14.67 -3.18
C VAL A 37 -7.31 -13.28 -3.81
N ASN A 38 -6.62 -13.20 -4.96
CA ASN A 38 -6.39 -11.95 -5.68
C ASN A 38 -7.62 -11.41 -6.44
N GLU A 39 -8.65 -12.24 -6.65
CA GLU A 39 -9.89 -11.91 -7.38
C GLU A 39 -11.10 -11.72 -6.46
N LEU A 40 -10.90 -11.90 -5.16
CA LEU A 40 -11.90 -11.53 -4.16
C LEU A 40 -11.91 -10.01 -4.03
N SER A 41 -13.07 -9.40 -3.80
CA SER A 41 -13.17 -8.00 -3.39
C SER A 41 -12.72 -7.81 -1.94
N LEU A 42 -12.56 -6.56 -1.48
CA LEU A 42 -12.18 -6.29 -0.09
C LEU A 42 -13.22 -6.81 0.93
N SER A 43 -14.51 -6.68 0.61
CA SER A 43 -15.59 -7.23 1.44
C SER A 43 -15.59 -8.75 1.44
N ALA A 44 -15.37 -9.38 0.28
CA ALA A 44 -15.27 -10.84 0.20
C ALA A 44 -14.08 -11.38 0.99
N LEU A 45 -12.91 -10.72 0.94
CA LEU A 45 -11.75 -11.07 1.78
C LEU A 45 -12.08 -10.98 3.28
N ARG A 46 -12.78 -9.93 3.70
CA ARG A 46 -13.20 -9.76 5.11
C ARG A 46 -14.13 -10.91 5.52
N SER A 47 -15.16 -11.18 4.75
CA SER A 47 -16.12 -12.26 5.05
C SER A 47 -15.43 -13.62 5.08
N TRP A 48 -14.60 -13.94 4.08
CA TRP A 48 -13.85 -15.20 4.02
C TRP A 48 -12.93 -15.37 5.21
N ARG A 49 -12.20 -14.34 5.62
CA ARG A 49 -11.33 -14.39 6.81
C ARG A 49 -12.12 -14.77 8.06
N ILE A 50 -13.29 -14.15 8.26
CA ILE A 50 -14.16 -14.42 9.43
C ILE A 50 -14.70 -15.86 9.38
N THR A 51 -15.26 -16.28 8.25
CA THR A 51 -15.86 -17.61 8.09
C THR A 51 -14.81 -18.72 8.20
N ARG A 52 -13.63 -18.54 7.59
CA ARG A 52 -12.53 -19.51 7.64
C ARG A 52 -11.92 -19.60 9.04
N ALA A 53 -11.76 -18.47 9.74
CA ALA A 53 -11.32 -18.49 11.13
C ALA A 53 -12.30 -19.27 12.02
N ALA A 54 -13.62 -19.09 11.83
CA ALA A 54 -14.63 -19.86 12.55
C ALA A 54 -14.62 -21.36 12.21
N ALA A 55 -14.24 -21.71 10.99
CA ALA A 55 -14.14 -23.09 10.52
C ALA A 55 -12.80 -23.80 10.87
N GLY A 56 -11.93 -23.16 11.67
CA GLY A 56 -10.64 -23.74 12.05
C GLY A 56 -9.65 -23.82 10.88
N ALA A 57 -9.66 -22.83 9.99
CA ALA A 57 -8.75 -22.79 8.84
C ALA A 57 -7.27 -22.89 9.25
N GLN A 58 -6.47 -23.45 8.35
CA GLN A 58 -5.03 -23.60 8.55
C GLN A 58 -4.38 -22.24 8.84
N PRO A 59 -3.41 -22.15 9.77
CA PRO A 59 -2.78 -20.89 10.16
C PRO A 59 -2.22 -20.10 8.98
N GLU A 60 -1.61 -20.78 8.02
CA GLU A 60 -1.03 -20.16 6.82
C GLU A 60 -2.09 -19.48 5.94
N GLU A 61 -3.24 -20.12 5.73
CA GLU A 61 -4.34 -19.55 4.94
C GLU A 61 -4.89 -18.29 5.63
N SER A 62 -5.07 -18.36 6.95
CA SER A 62 -5.53 -17.23 7.76
C SER A 62 -4.57 -16.04 7.68
N LEU A 63 -3.26 -16.28 7.79
CA LEU A 63 -2.22 -15.26 7.65
C LEU A 63 -2.22 -14.64 6.26
N ARG A 64 -2.32 -15.46 5.21
CA ARG A 64 -2.35 -14.99 3.81
C ARG A 64 -3.58 -14.13 3.54
N LEU A 65 -4.76 -14.51 4.02
CA LEU A 65 -6.00 -13.73 3.88
C LEU A 65 -5.91 -12.40 4.64
N ALA A 66 -5.40 -12.42 5.87
CA ALA A 66 -5.18 -11.21 6.66
C ALA A 66 -4.18 -10.26 5.97
N TYR A 67 -3.06 -10.81 5.48
CA TYR A 67 -2.05 -10.04 4.74
C TYR A 67 -2.66 -9.37 3.50
N MET A 68 -3.36 -10.11 2.65
CA MET A 68 -3.96 -9.55 1.43
C MET A 68 -5.01 -8.48 1.72
N TYR A 69 -5.78 -8.65 2.80
CA TYR A 69 -6.75 -7.64 3.24
C TYR A 69 -6.05 -6.33 3.64
N HIS A 70 -5.06 -6.40 4.53
CA HIS A 70 -4.34 -5.21 4.98
C HIS A 70 -3.48 -4.58 3.88
N LEU A 71 -2.89 -5.39 3.01
CA LEU A 71 -2.10 -4.93 1.87
C LEU A 71 -2.91 -4.02 0.96
N ARG A 72 -4.14 -4.41 0.60
CA ARG A 72 -4.98 -3.58 -0.30
C ARG A 72 -5.38 -2.26 0.32
N LEU A 73 -5.66 -2.25 1.63
CA LEU A 73 -5.92 -1.02 2.37
C LEU A 73 -4.67 -0.12 2.40
N ALA A 74 -3.51 -0.70 2.69
CA ALA A 74 -2.25 0.02 2.72
C ALA A 74 -1.90 0.61 1.34
N LEU A 75 -1.97 -0.17 0.26
CA LEU A 75 -1.66 0.27 -1.11
C LEU A 75 -2.53 1.43 -1.57
N SER A 76 -3.74 1.52 -1.06
CA SER A 76 -4.66 2.60 -1.41
C SER A 76 -4.29 3.94 -0.77
N LEU A 77 -3.60 3.90 0.37
CA LEU A 77 -3.08 5.10 1.06
C LEU A 77 -1.74 5.56 0.47
N THR A 78 -1.01 4.67 -0.21
CA THR A 78 0.33 4.94 -0.77
C THR A 78 0.40 6.19 -1.65
N PRO A 79 -0.53 6.46 -2.60
CA PRO A 79 -0.44 7.65 -3.44
C PRO A 79 -0.56 8.96 -2.64
N LEU A 80 -1.31 8.95 -1.53
CA LEU A 80 -1.43 10.13 -0.67
C LEU A 80 -0.10 10.43 0.01
N LEU A 81 0.53 9.39 0.59
CA LEU A 81 1.81 9.51 1.28
C LEU A 81 2.93 9.92 0.32
N PHE A 82 2.94 9.36 -0.88
CA PHE A 82 3.90 9.73 -1.92
C PHE A 82 3.69 11.18 -2.37
N GLY A 83 2.44 11.62 -2.50
CA GLY A 83 2.10 13.02 -2.79
C GLY A 83 2.56 13.98 -1.68
N LEU A 84 2.36 13.62 -0.41
CA LEU A 84 2.85 14.41 0.73
C LEU A 84 4.38 14.48 0.77
N PHE A 85 5.05 13.35 0.51
CA PHE A 85 6.51 13.31 0.40
C PHE A 85 7.01 14.20 -0.72
N ALA A 86 6.45 14.07 -1.93
CA ALA A 86 6.83 14.87 -3.08
C ALA A 86 6.61 16.37 -2.83
N LEU A 87 5.48 16.74 -2.21
CA LEU A 87 5.19 18.13 -1.86
C LEU A 87 6.16 18.69 -0.82
N GLY A 88 6.44 17.93 0.25
CA GLY A 88 7.42 18.32 1.27
C GLY A 88 8.83 18.45 0.68
N LEU A 89 9.19 17.53 -0.22
CA LEU A 89 10.45 17.57 -0.94
C LEU A 89 10.53 18.83 -1.80
N SER A 90 9.53 19.11 -2.64
CA SER A 90 9.49 20.33 -3.47
C SER A 90 9.54 21.61 -2.63
N ALA A 91 8.87 21.65 -1.48
CA ALA A 91 8.86 22.82 -0.60
C ALA A 91 10.23 23.11 0.03
N ARG A 92 11.01 22.08 0.39
CA ARG A 92 12.37 22.24 0.93
C ARG A 92 13.44 22.39 -0.14
N CYS A 93 13.25 21.70 -1.24
CA CYS A 93 14.23 21.56 -2.31
C CYS A 93 13.96 22.53 -3.47
N ALA A 94 13.16 23.58 -3.29
CA ALA A 94 13.02 24.67 -4.26
C ALA A 94 14.38 25.28 -4.66
N TYR A 95 15.40 25.13 -3.81
CA TYR A 95 16.80 25.52 -4.04
C TYR A 95 17.72 24.42 -4.58
N TRP A 96 17.29 23.15 -4.57
CA TRP A 96 18.11 22.02 -5.00
C TRP A 96 17.87 21.72 -6.47
N HIS A 97 18.90 21.24 -7.18
CA HIS A 97 18.85 20.98 -8.61
C HIS A 97 17.69 20.01 -8.93
N PRO A 98 16.83 20.27 -9.95
CA PRO A 98 15.65 19.45 -10.28
C PRO A 98 15.98 17.96 -10.52
N VAL A 99 17.23 17.68 -10.87
CA VAL A 99 17.80 16.33 -11.00
C VAL A 99 17.71 15.51 -9.70
N ILE A 100 17.92 16.13 -8.54
CA ILE A 100 17.89 15.43 -7.24
C ILE A 100 16.46 15.00 -6.91
N VAL A 101 15.48 15.88 -7.13
CA VAL A 101 14.06 15.56 -6.96
C VAL A 101 13.64 14.45 -7.93
N ALA A 102 14.09 14.53 -9.20
CA ALA A 102 13.82 13.53 -10.22
C ALA A 102 14.43 12.15 -9.89
N ALA A 103 15.59 12.09 -9.23
CA ALA A 103 16.22 10.84 -8.80
C ALA A 103 15.60 10.25 -7.53
N MET A 104 15.19 11.09 -6.57
CA MET A 104 14.67 10.61 -5.28
C MET A 104 13.31 9.93 -5.37
N LEU A 105 12.41 10.37 -6.26
CA LEU A 105 11.08 9.77 -6.38
C LEU A 105 11.14 8.30 -6.88
N PRO A 106 11.88 7.96 -7.95
CA PRO A 106 12.12 6.57 -8.33
C PRO A 106 12.83 5.77 -7.22
N GLY A 107 13.80 6.37 -6.53
CA GLY A 107 14.48 5.73 -5.40
C GLY A 107 13.52 5.35 -4.28
N LEU A 108 12.62 6.26 -3.89
CA LEU A 108 11.58 6.00 -2.90
C LEU A 108 10.63 4.90 -3.37
N TYR A 109 10.20 4.94 -4.63
CA TYR A 109 9.34 3.91 -5.21
C TYR A 109 10.00 2.53 -5.18
N LEU A 110 11.24 2.41 -5.65
CA LEU A 110 11.98 1.15 -5.66
C LEU A 110 12.22 0.62 -4.24
N GLY A 111 12.64 1.50 -3.32
CA GLY A 111 12.82 1.16 -1.91
C GLY A 111 11.52 0.69 -1.25
N TYR A 112 10.39 1.31 -1.59
CA TYR A 112 9.07 0.91 -1.12
C TYR A 112 8.71 -0.50 -1.59
N TYR A 113 8.88 -0.81 -2.88
CA TYR A 113 8.57 -2.13 -3.43
C TYR A 113 9.49 -3.21 -2.88
N TRP A 114 10.78 -2.90 -2.72
CA TRP A 114 11.74 -3.81 -2.11
C TRP A 114 11.33 -4.13 -0.66
N LEU A 115 11.02 -3.11 0.14
CA LEU A 115 10.55 -3.30 1.51
C LEU A 115 9.23 -4.08 1.59
N LEU A 116 8.32 -3.85 0.65
CA LEU A 116 7.06 -4.60 0.56
C LEU A 116 7.30 -6.09 0.27
N ALA A 117 8.32 -6.42 -0.53
CA ALA A 117 8.71 -7.81 -0.79
C ALA A 117 9.29 -8.48 0.46
N GLU A 118 10.20 -7.81 1.16
CA GLU A 118 10.82 -8.32 2.40
C GLU A 118 9.77 -8.53 3.51
N THR A 119 8.92 -7.53 3.75
CA THR A 119 7.86 -7.61 4.76
C THR A 119 6.82 -8.68 4.43
N ARG A 120 6.54 -8.94 3.15
CA ARG A 120 5.71 -10.06 2.72
C ARG A 120 6.31 -11.39 3.14
N ILE A 121 7.60 -11.61 2.89
CA ILE A 121 8.28 -12.85 3.27
C ILE A 121 8.19 -13.01 4.80
N ALA A 122 8.54 -11.98 5.55
CA ALA A 122 8.46 -11.98 7.01
C ALA A 122 7.05 -12.23 7.57
N ALA A 123 6.00 -11.74 6.89
CA ALA A 123 4.61 -12.01 7.27
C ALA A 123 4.20 -13.46 7.04
N LEU A 124 4.65 -14.05 5.93
CA LEU A 124 4.31 -15.43 5.56
C LEU A 124 5.10 -16.46 6.37
N THR A 125 6.30 -16.10 6.84
CA THR A 125 7.09 -16.92 7.79
C THR A 125 6.69 -16.72 9.24
N SER A 126 5.59 -15.99 9.52
CA SER A 126 5.13 -15.63 10.87
C SER A 126 6.13 -14.83 11.71
N SER A 127 7.16 -14.25 11.10
CA SER A 127 8.16 -13.41 11.78
C SER A 127 7.60 -12.02 12.11
N LEU A 128 6.65 -11.54 11.30
CA LEU A 128 5.91 -10.29 11.52
C LEU A 128 4.41 -10.53 11.44
N SER A 129 3.64 -9.75 12.20
CA SER A 129 2.19 -9.76 12.03
C SER A 129 1.82 -9.23 10.63
N PRO A 130 0.76 -9.77 9.99
CA PRO A 130 0.30 -9.27 8.68
C PRO A 130 -0.03 -7.78 8.68
N LEU A 131 -0.52 -7.26 9.80
CA LEU A 131 -0.80 -5.83 9.98
C LEU A 131 0.50 -5.03 9.96
N THR A 132 1.49 -5.39 10.77
CA THR A 132 2.77 -4.66 10.84
C THR A 132 3.48 -4.69 9.50
N ALA A 133 3.58 -5.87 8.89
CA ALA A 133 4.29 -6.06 7.62
C ALA A 133 3.72 -5.18 6.48
N THR A 134 2.40 -5.11 6.36
CA THR A 134 1.75 -4.36 5.27
C THR A 134 1.76 -2.85 5.47
N TRP A 135 1.75 -2.38 6.72
CA TRP A 135 1.71 -0.94 7.02
C TRP A 135 3.09 -0.32 7.20
N LEU A 136 4.13 -1.11 7.47
CA LEU A 136 5.49 -0.60 7.71
C LEU A 136 6.02 0.28 6.57
N PRO A 137 5.90 -0.08 5.27
CA PRO A 137 6.37 0.80 4.18
C PRO A 137 5.66 2.16 4.16
N ASN A 138 4.36 2.18 4.46
CA ASN A 138 3.57 3.41 4.54
C ASN A 138 4.00 4.26 5.74
N LEU A 139 4.21 3.66 6.90
CA LEU A 139 4.65 4.39 8.10
C LEU A 139 6.02 5.04 7.89
N LEU A 140 6.98 4.33 7.29
CA LEU A 140 8.29 4.90 6.97
C LEU A 140 8.17 6.04 5.96
N THR A 141 7.36 5.88 4.92
CA THR A 141 7.10 6.95 3.94
C THR A 141 6.46 8.17 4.60
N ALA A 142 5.51 7.96 5.51
CA ALA A 142 4.86 9.04 6.26
C ALA A 142 5.86 9.79 7.16
N VAL A 143 6.75 9.06 7.84
CA VAL A 143 7.82 9.66 8.66
C VAL A 143 8.76 10.50 7.79
N LEU A 144 9.17 9.98 6.63
CA LEU A 144 10.01 10.74 5.68
C LEU A 144 9.30 12.00 5.17
N ALA A 145 8.01 11.89 4.82
CA ALA A 145 7.21 13.03 4.38
C ALA A 145 7.09 14.09 5.48
N ALA A 146 6.80 13.68 6.71
CA ALA A 146 6.72 14.58 7.87
C ALA A 146 8.07 15.23 8.19
N ALA A 147 9.16 14.46 8.07
CA ALA A 147 10.51 14.97 8.27
C ALA A 147 10.87 16.09 7.31
N LEU A 148 10.27 16.13 6.11
CA LEU A 148 10.43 17.16 5.08
C LEU A 148 9.59 18.42 5.30
N TRP A 149 8.64 18.42 6.25
CA TRP A 149 7.80 19.60 6.46
C TRP A 149 8.58 20.70 7.20
N PRO A 150 8.54 21.98 6.77
CA PRO A 150 9.18 23.06 7.50
C PRO A 150 8.57 23.20 8.90
N ARG A 151 9.40 23.26 9.93
CA ARG A 151 8.96 23.52 11.31
C ARG A 151 8.53 24.98 11.39
N ALA A 152 7.24 25.25 11.25
CA ALA A 152 6.67 26.60 11.20
C ALA A 152 6.77 27.40 12.54
N ALA A 153 7.49 26.91 13.55
CA ALA A 153 7.33 27.37 14.93
C ALA A 153 8.46 28.26 15.49
N GLN A 154 9.41 28.75 14.70
CA GLN A 154 10.54 29.56 15.24
C GLN A 154 10.62 31.02 14.77
N ARG A 155 9.67 31.52 13.98
CA ARG A 155 9.72 32.93 13.46
C ARG A 155 8.80 33.93 14.17
N SER A 156 7.95 33.49 15.10
CA SER A 156 6.96 34.38 15.76
C SER A 156 7.40 34.92 17.13
N ALA A 157 8.65 34.66 17.56
CA ALA A 157 9.13 35.04 18.90
C ALA A 157 10.24 36.12 18.88
N SER A 158 10.42 36.82 17.76
CA SER A 158 11.48 37.85 17.61
C SER A 158 10.96 39.20 17.11
N THR A 159 9.71 39.55 17.41
CA THR A 159 9.13 40.89 17.23
C THR A 159 8.52 41.34 18.54
#